data_AF-A0A0T2YY21-F1
#
_entry.id   AF-A0A0T2YY21-F1
#
_cell.length_a   1.000
_cell.length_b   1.000
_cell.length_c   1.000
_cell.angle_alpha   90.00
_cell.angle_beta   90.00
_cell.angle_gamma   90.00
#
_symmetry.space_group_name_H-M   'P 1'
#
loop_
_entity.id
_entity.type
_entity.pdbx_description
1 polymer ?
#
loop_
_entity_poly.entity_id
_entity_poly.type
_entity_poly.pdbx_seq_one_letter_code
_entity_poly.pdbx_strand_id
1 'polypeptide(L)'
;MQPKLLNTVGQSLMAIGLYTVAFESLVLTIKAQMQGHLQKHDPAALKKFYGSLGTSNSTLKFCEPRLVAEGVVDSTDMSSLVAIRRRRNKMAHEGYNETFDLTIDDVAEDIRAMFIVAKKVENWRQATAATSSTGSTPFTIAPSIFILYLQAAQQLAKTTLAIPPENSEAYLLVQGDA
;
A
#
# COMPACT_ATOMS: atom_id res chain seq x y z
N MET A 1 21.36 12.29 -16.28
CA MET A 1 19.97 12.05 -16.71
C MET A 1 19.42 10.91 -15.88
N GLN A 2 18.33 11.12 -15.13
CA GLN A 2 17.61 10.00 -14.53
C GLN A 2 16.93 9.20 -15.66
N PRO A 3 16.99 7.86 -15.63
CA PRO A 3 16.35 7.04 -16.66
C PRO A 3 14.83 7.27 -16.60
N LYS A 4 14.29 7.94 -17.62
CA LYS A 4 12.84 7.99 -17.84
C LYS A 4 12.41 6.60 -18.28
N LEU A 5 11.55 5.95 -17.50
CA LEU A 5 10.85 4.79 -18.01
C LEU A 5 10.01 5.23 -19.20
N LEU A 6 10.19 4.55 -20.33
CA LEU A 6 9.23 4.54 -21.43
C LEU A 6 7.97 3.85 -20.88
N ASN A 7 7.13 4.61 -20.17
CA ASN A 7 5.91 4.19 -19.49
C ASN A 7 4.91 3.60 -20.50
N THR A 8 5.00 2.30 -20.80
CA THR A 8 3.94 1.62 -21.54
C THR A 8 2.72 1.46 -20.64
N VAL A 9 1.50 1.46 -21.22
CA VAL A 9 0.24 1.33 -20.46
C VAL A 9 0.27 0.12 -19.50
N GLY A 10 0.88 -1.00 -19.90
CA GLY A 10 1.06 -2.17 -19.06
C GLY A 10 1.93 -1.93 -17.81
N GLN A 11 2.98 -1.11 -17.91
CA GLN A 11 3.83 -0.73 -16.76
C GLN A 11 3.04 0.05 -15.73
N SER A 12 2.30 1.06 -16.19
CA SER A 12 1.46 1.90 -15.34
C SER A 12 0.39 1.07 -14.63
N LEU A 13 -0.26 0.14 -15.34
CA LEU A 13 -1.26 -0.75 -14.75
C LEU A 13 -0.68 -1.71 -13.70
N MET A 14 0.50 -2.28 -13.95
CA MET A 14 1.16 -3.14 -12.95
C MET A 14 1.63 -2.35 -11.73
N ALA A 15 2.19 -1.16 -11.91
CA ALA A 15 2.61 -0.29 -10.81
C ALA A 15 1.40 0.10 -9.93
N ILE A 16 0.28 0.49 -10.55
CA ILE A 16 -0.98 0.77 -9.85
C ILE A 16 -1.50 -0.48 -9.12
N GLY A 17 -1.45 -1.65 -9.77
CA GLY A 17 -1.88 -2.91 -9.17
C GLY A 17 -1.08 -3.27 -7.93
N LEU A 18 0.25 -3.21 -8.00
CA LEU A 18 1.14 -3.53 -6.88
C LEU A 18 1.02 -2.51 -5.75
N TYR A 19 0.90 -1.23 -6.09
CA TYR A 19 0.63 -0.16 -5.12
C TYR A 19 -0.69 -0.42 -4.37
N THR A 20 -1.74 -0.79 -5.10
CA THR A 20 -3.05 -1.09 -4.52
C THR A 20 -2.99 -2.30 -3.58
N VAL A 21 -2.32 -3.38 -4.00
CA VAL A 21 -2.15 -4.58 -3.17
C VAL A 21 -1.37 -4.28 -1.89
N ALA A 22 -0.30 -3.48 -1.98
CA ALA A 22 0.46 -3.05 -0.81
C ALA A 22 -0.42 -2.21 0.15
N PHE A 23 -1.15 -1.24 -0.38
CA PHE A 23 -2.04 -0.41 0.42
C PHE A 23 -3.12 -1.22 1.15
N GLU A 24 -3.80 -2.13 0.45
CA GLU A 24 -4.83 -2.98 1.07
C GLU A 24 -4.22 -3.92 2.12
N SER A 25 -3.01 -4.42 1.87
CA SER A 25 -2.29 -5.25 2.85
C SER A 25 -2.02 -4.49 4.16
N LEU A 26 -1.69 -3.21 4.07
CA LEU A 26 -1.49 -2.33 5.23
C LEU A 26 -2.80 -2.12 5.99
N VAL A 27 -3.87 -1.81 5.27
CA VAL A 27 -5.21 -1.59 5.84
C VAL A 27 -5.68 -2.84 6.58
N LEU A 28 -5.52 -4.02 5.98
CA LEU A 28 -5.89 -5.29 6.61
C LEU A 28 -5.07 -5.58 7.87
N THR A 29 -3.77 -5.27 7.84
CA THR A 29 -2.89 -5.41 9.01
C THR A 29 -3.35 -4.52 10.16
N ILE A 30 -3.60 -3.23 9.89
CA ILE A 30 -4.12 -2.28 10.88
C ILE A 30 -5.49 -2.71 11.39
N LYS A 31 -6.40 -3.13 10.49
CA LYS A 31 -7.75 -3.60 10.83
C LYS A 31 -7.69 -4.77 11.81
N ALA A 32 -6.91 -5.80 11.50
CA ALA A 32 -6.81 -7.00 12.32
C ALA A 32 -6.30 -6.67 13.74
N GLN A 33 -5.28 -5.80 13.84
CA GLN A 33 -4.77 -5.38 15.14
C GLN A 33 -5.74 -4.51 15.92
N MET A 34 -6.35 -3.53 15.26
CA MET A 34 -7.33 -2.66 15.90
C MET A 34 -8.52 -3.47 16.42
N GLN A 35 -9.00 -4.45 15.65
CA GLN A 35 -10.09 -5.32 16.09
C GLN A 35 -9.73 -6.07 17.37
N GLY A 36 -8.56 -6.70 17.41
CA GLY A 36 -8.09 -7.45 18.58
C GLY A 36 -7.87 -6.54 19.79
N HIS A 37 -7.27 -5.37 19.60
CA HIS A 37 -7.06 -4.40 20.66
C HIS A 37 -8.40 -3.91 21.25
N LEU A 38 -9.36 -3.50 20.41
CA LEU A 38 -10.66 -3.03 20.86
C LEU A 38 -11.46 -4.14 21.57
N GLN A 39 -11.41 -5.38 21.09
CA GLN A 39 -12.05 -6.51 21.77
C GLN A 39 -11.58 -6.69 23.21
N LYS A 40 -10.32 -6.39 23.50
CA LYS A 40 -9.74 -6.55 24.82
C LYS A 40 -9.86 -5.30 25.70
N HIS A 41 -9.70 -4.11 25.13
CA HIS A 41 -9.49 -2.88 25.88
C HIS A 41 -10.66 -1.88 25.77
N ASP A 42 -11.41 -1.88 24.67
CA ASP A 42 -12.56 -0.99 24.46
C ASP A 42 -13.67 -1.66 23.62
N PRO A 43 -14.43 -2.62 24.20
CA PRO A 43 -15.47 -3.34 23.48
C PRO A 43 -16.61 -2.43 22.99
N ALA A 44 -16.83 -1.30 23.66
CA ALA A 44 -17.89 -0.34 23.29
C ALA A 44 -17.61 0.31 21.93
N ALA A 45 -16.33 0.54 21.59
CA ALA A 45 -15.94 1.08 20.30
C ALA A 45 -16.03 0.08 19.14
N LEU A 46 -16.15 -1.24 19.39
CA LEU A 46 -16.23 -2.24 18.33
C LEU A 46 -17.40 -2.04 17.37
N LYS A 47 -18.57 -1.64 17.87
CA LYS A 47 -19.73 -1.37 17.01
C LYS A 47 -19.44 -0.25 16.01
N LYS A 48 -18.76 0.81 16.47
CA LYS A 48 -18.32 1.91 15.60
C LYS A 48 -17.23 1.47 14.63
N PHE A 49 -16.30 0.64 15.10
CA PHE A 49 -15.24 0.07 14.25
C PHE A 49 -15.82 -0.76 13.11
N TYR A 50 -16.76 -1.67 13.36
CA TYR A 50 -17.40 -2.45 12.30
C TYR A 50 -18.16 -1.57 11.30
N GLY A 51 -18.79 -0.48 11.76
CA GLY A 51 -19.39 0.52 10.87
C GLY A 51 -18.38 1.28 9.99
N SER A 52 -17.10 1.31 10.38
CA SER A 52 -16.03 1.96 9.60
C SER A 52 -15.44 1.09 8.47
N LEU A 53 -15.77 -0.21 8.43
CA LEU A 53 -15.19 -1.19 7.49
C LEU A 53 -15.70 -1.07 6.04
N GLY A 54 -16.54 -0.08 5.72
CA GLY A 54 -17.10 0.09 4.38
C GLY A 54 -16.07 0.45 3.30
N THR A 55 -14.99 1.15 3.65
CA THR A 55 -13.87 1.45 2.75
C THR A 55 -12.54 1.43 3.48
N SER A 56 -11.44 1.23 2.76
CA SER A 56 -10.09 1.30 3.33
C SER A 56 -9.80 2.69 3.93
N ASN A 57 -10.30 3.76 3.30
CA ASN A 57 -10.19 5.13 3.79
C ASN A 57 -10.95 5.36 5.11
N SER A 58 -12.21 4.90 5.21
CA SER A 58 -12.99 5.02 6.45
C SER A 58 -12.41 4.18 7.58
N THR A 59 -11.89 3.00 7.25
CA THR A 59 -11.20 2.11 8.20
C THR A 59 -9.96 2.80 8.78
N LEU A 60 -9.08 3.33 7.93
CA LEU A 60 -7.89 4.05 8.39
C LEU A 60 -8.25 5.29 9.22
N LYS A 61 -9.19 6.12 8.77
CA LYS A 61 -9.65 7.30 9.55
C LYS A 61 -10.13 6.95 10.96
N PHE A 62 -10.73 5.78 11.14
CA PHE A 62 -11.14 5.30 12.46
C PHE A 62 -9.93 4.86 13.31
N CYS A 63 -8.97 4.16 12.71
CA CYS A 63 -7.81 3.58 13.39
C CYS A 63 -6.73 4.62 13.72
N GLU A 64 -6.51 5.61 12.85
CA GLU A 64 -5.43 6.60 12.92
C GLU A 64 -5.31 7.29 14.29
N PRO A 65 -6.38 7.90 14.88
CA PRO A 65 -6.26 8.54 16.19
C PRO A 65 -5.87 7.59 17.31
N ARG A 66 -6.26 6.31 17.21
CA ARG A 66 -5.96 5.29 18.22
C ARG A 66 -4.53 4.81 18.12
N LEU A 67 -4.02 4.61 16.90
CA LEU A 67 -2.61 4.28 16.69
C LEU A 67 -1.68 5.36 17.24
N VAL A 68 -2.08 6.64 17.12
CA VAL A 68 -1.34 7.76 17.73
C VAL A 68 -1.46 7.76 19.25
N ALA A 69 -2.66 7.58 19.80
CA ALA A 69 -2.88 7.55 21.25
C ALA A 69 -2.10 6.42 21.95
N GLU A 70 -1.98 5.27 21.28
CA GLU A 70 -1.21 4.11 21.73
C GLU A 70 0.30 4.22 21.44
N GLY A 71 0.76 5.32 20.85
CA GLY A 71 2.17 5.55 20.52
C GLY A 71 2.73 4.60 19.46
N VAL A 72 1.87 3.95 18.68
CA VAL A 72 2.27 3.00 17.63
C VAL A 72 2.87 3.73 16.44
N VAL A 73 2.27 4.88 16.10
CA VAL A 73 2.71 5.74 15.00
C VAL A 73 2.95 7.16 15.50
N ASP A 74 3.96 7.81 14.94
CA ASP A 74 4.31 9.20 15.22
C ASP A 74 3.69 10.15 14.18
N SER A 75 3.95 11.46 14.34
CA SER A 75 3.46 12.48 13.42
C SER A 75 3.98 12.30 11.99
N THR A 76 5.20 11.79 11.83
CA THR A 76 5.82 11.57 10.52
C THR A 76 5.16 10.40 9.81
N ASP A 77 4.95 9.28 10.50
CA ASP A 77 4.19 8.15 9.98
C ASP A 77 2.78 8.56 9.54
N MET A 78 2.12 9.39 10.35
CA MET A 78 0.78 9.89 10.08
C MET A 78 0.74 10.78 8.85
N SER A 79 1.71 11.66 8.67
CA SER A 79 1.85 12.45 7.44
C SER A 79 2.03 11.56 6.21
N SER A 80 2.87 10.51 6.30
CA SER A 80 3.05 9.54 5.22
C SER A 80 1.78 8.78 4.90
N LEU A 81 1.04 8.28 5.92
CA LEU A 81 -0.24 7.58 5.71
C LEU A 81 -1.28 8.47 5.03
N VAL A 82 -1.36 9.75 5.41
CA VAL A 82 -2.27 10.71 4.77
C VAL A 82 -1.90 10.92 3.29
N ALA A 83 -0.62 11.06 2.98
CA ALA A 83 -0.14 11.21 1.61
C ALA A 83 -0.46 9.97 0.76
N ILE A 84 -0.11 8.78 1.25
CA ILE A 84 -0.40 7.48 0.63
C ILE A 84 -1.91 7.33 0.35
N ARG A 85 -2.75 7.64 1.35
CA ARG A 85 -4.22 7.54 1.24
C ARG A 85 -4.78 8.50 0.20
N ARG A 86 -4.30 9.75 0.16
CA ARG A 86 -4.69 10.73 -0.87
C ARG A 86 -4.31 10.23 -2.25
N ARG A 87 -3.08 9.77 -2.43
CA ARG A 87 -2.56 9.25 -3.69
C ARG A 87 -3.35 8.01 -4.15
N ARG A 88 -3.64 7.05 -3.25
CA ARG A 88 -4.49 5.88 -3.53
C ARG A 88 -5.90 6.28 -3.97
N ASN A 89 -6.54 7.21 -3.25
CA ASN A 89 -7.88 7.68 -3.62
C ASN A 89 -7.86 8.39 -4.97
N LYS A 90 -6.81 9.18 -5.26
CA LYS A 90 -6.61 9.82 -6.56
C LYS A 90 -6.53 8.77 -7.67
N MET A 91 -5.65 7.76 -7.52
CA MET A 91 -5.55 6.65 -8.49
C MET A 91 -6.88 5.91 -8.69
N ALA A 92 -7.64 5.67 -7.62
CA ALA A 92 -8.89 4.91 -7.68
C ALA A 92 -10.07 5.67 -8.32
N HIS A 93 -10.10 7.01 -8.22
CA HIS A 93 -11.24 7.81 -8.67
C HIS A 93 -10.95 8.70 -9.90
N GLU A 94 -9.70 9.07 -10.12
CA GLU A 94 -9.28 10.01 -11.17
C GLU A 94 -8.42 9.34 -12.26
N GLY A 95 -8.22 8.02 -12.15
CA GLY A 95 -7.47 7.14 -13.08
C GLY A 95 -7.72 7.33 -14.57
N TYR A 96 -8.95 7.71 -14.94
CA TYR A 96 -9.40 7.86 -16.33
C TYR A 96 -9.29 9.28 -16.87
N ASN A 97 -9.19 10.29 -15.99
CA ASN A 97 -9.25 11.71 -16.35
C ASN A 97 -7.88 12.39 -16.31
N GLU A 98 -6.92 11.82 -15.59
CA GLU A 98 -5.58 12.39 -15.44
C GLU A 98 -4.51 11.38 -15.84
N THR A 99 -3.53 11.83 -16.62
CA THR A 99 -2.30 11.07 -16.82
C THR A 99 -1.51 11.09 -15.50
N PHE A 100 -1.41 9.95 -14.83
CA PHE A 100 -0.65 9.86 -13.58
C PHE A 100 0.85 9.78 -13.90
N ASP A 101 1.57 10.86 -13.62
CA ASP A 101 3.02 10.84 -13.55
C ASP A 101 3.46 10.28 -12.20
N LEU A 102 3.45 8.94 -12.09
CA LEU A 102 4.07 8.22 -10.97
C LEU A 102 5.44 7.74 -11.40
N THR A 103 6.47 8.19 -10.68
CA THR A 103 7.81 7.62 -10.85
C THR A 103 7.92 6.29 -10.08
N ILE A 104 8.88 5.44 -10.45
CA ILE A 104 9.19 4.25 -9.63
C ILE A 104 9.65 4.66 -8.22
N ASP A 105 10.32 5.81 -8.10
CA ASP A 105 10.80 6.31 -6.82
C ASP A 105 9.63 6.69 -5.89
N ASP A 106 8.60 7.35 -6.42
CA ASP A 106 7.35 7.64 -5.69
C ASP A 106 6.70 6.37 -5.11
N VAL A 107 6.58 5.33 -5.94
CA VAL A 107 5.99 4.05 -5.53
C VAL A 107 6.87 3.34 -4.51
N ALA A 108 8.20 3.39 -4.68
CA ALA A 108 9.15 2.77 -3.77
C ALA A 108 9.16 3.45 -2.40
N GLU A 109 9.09 4.78 -2.35
CA GLU A 109 8.99 5.55 -1.11
C GLU A 109 7.71 5.23 -0.35
N ASP A 110 6.57 5.20 -1.05
CA ASP A 110 5.29 4.86 -0.44
C ASP A 110 5.27 3.42 0.09
N ILE A 111 5.77 2.45 -0.67
CA ILE A 111 5.83 1.05 -0.21
C ILE A 111 6.74 0.92 1.01
N ARG A 112 7.88 1.65 1.06
CA ARG A 112 8.74 1.70 2.24
C ARG A 112 8.02 2.29 3.46
N ALA A 113 7.27 3.37 3.27
CA ALA A 113 6.49 3.97 4.35
C ALA A 113 5.37 3.02 4.83
N MET A 114 4.65 2.35 3.92
CA MET A 114 3.68 1.31 4.27
C MET A 114 4.32 0.17 5.07
N PHE A 115 5.51 -0.28 4.66
CA PHE A 115 6.28 -1.30 5.38
C PHE A 115 6.63 -0.86 6.80
N ILE A 116 7.12 0.37 6.98
CA ILE A 116 7.47 0.91 8.31
C ILE A 116 6.26 0.90 9.23
N VAL A 117 5.11 1.40 8.76
CA VAL A 117 3.87 1.42 9.56
C VAL A 117 3.41 -0.01 9.87
N ALA A 118 3.38 -0.90 8.87
CA ALA A 118 3.00 -2.30 9.07
C ALA A 118 3.89 -2.99 10.11
N LYS A 119 5.20 -2.72 10.07
CA LYS A 119 6.16 -3.23 11.06
C LYS A 119 5.88 -2.67 12.47
N LYS A 120 5.62 -1.37 12.60
CA LYS A 120 5.27 -0.74 13.89
C LYS A 120 3.99 -1.36 14.48
N VAL A 121 2.97 -1.56 13.66
CA VAL A 121 1.71 -2.21 14.04
C VAL A 121 1.91 -3.67 14.43
N GLU A 122 2.77 -4.41 13.72
CA GLU A 122 3.11 -5.79 14.07
C GLU A 122 3.91 -5.88 15.37
N ASN A 123 4.86 -4.97 15.60
CA ASN A 123 5.59 -4.90 16.88
C ASN A 123 4.63 -4.59 18.03
N TRP A 124 3.67 -3.67 17.82
CA TRP A 124 2.64 -3.37 18.81
C TRP A 124 1.77 -4.59 19.12
N ARG A 125 1.37 -5.38 18.11
CA ARG A 125 0.69 -6.67 18.30
C ARG A 125 1.50 -7.60 19.19
N GLN A 126 2.79 -7.78 18.90
CA GLN A 126 3.65 -8.68 19.67
C GLN A 126 3.80 -8.21 21.12
N ALA A 127 3.92 -6.89 21.33
CA ALA A 127 4.01 -6.30 22.67
C ALA A 127 2.69 -6.38 23.45
N THR A 128 1.55 -6.32 22.77
CA THR A 128 0.22 -6.34 23.39
C THR A 128 -0.42 -7.73 23.43
N ALA A 129 0.27 -8.74 22.87
CA ALA A 129 -0.23 -10.09 22.62
C ALA A 129 -0.94 -10.66 23.85
N ALA A 130 -2.26 -10.51 23.83
CA ALA A 130 -3.18 -11.33 24.60
C ALA A 130 -3.44 -12.57 23.76
N THR A 131 -3.17 -13.73 24.33
CA THR A 131 -3.84 -14.96 23.90
C THR A 131 -5.34 -14.67 23.85
N SER A 132 -5.95 -14.77 22.68
CA SER A 132 -7.41 -14.69 22.58
C SER A 132 -8.01 -15.80 23.45
N SER A 133 -9.19 -15.57 24.03
CA SER A 133 -9.91 -16.60 24.80
C SER A 133 -10.25 -17.85 23.99
N THR A 134 -10.12 -17.77 22.66
CA THR A 134 -10.32 -18.85 21.69
C THR A 134 -9.01 -19.46 21.16
N GLY A 135 -7.84 -18.93 21.54
CA GLY A 135 -6.53 -19.36 21.04
C GLY A 135 -6.22 -18.99 19.57
N SER A 136 -7.15 -18.35 18.86
CA SER A 136 -6.96 -17.91 17.47
C SER A 136 -6.19 -16.60 17.42
N THR A 137 -5.15 -16.55 16.57
CA THR A 137 -4.44 -15.31 16.24
C THR A 137 -5.20 -14.64 15.08
N PRO A 138 -5.53 -13.32 15.16
CA PRO A 138 -6.13 -12.62 14.03
C PRO A 138 -5.27 -12.76 12.77
N PHE A 139 -5.88 -12.87 11.59
CA PHE A 139 -5.16 -12.93 10.33
C PHE A 139 -4.28 -11.69 10.17
N THR A 140 -2.96 -11.88 10.16
CA THR A 140 -1.97 -10.81 9.96
C THR A 140 -1.21 -11.06 8.67
N ILE A 141 -1.12 -10.05 7.83
CA ILE A 141 -0.22 -10.08 6.69
C ILE A 141 1.17 -9.74 7.22
N ALA A 142 2.13 -10.63 6.99
CA ALA A 142 3.50 -10.43 7.45
C ALA A 142 4.09 -9.16 6.81
N PRO A 143 4.72 -8.25 7.57
CA PRO A 143 5.33 -7.04 7.01
C PRO A 143 6.35 -7.31 5.89
N SER A 144 6.97 -8.49 5.89
CA SER A 144 7.87 -8.92 4.80
C SER A 144 7.20 -8.99 3.43
N ILE A 145 5.88 -9.13 3.34
CA ILE A 145 5.17 -9.18 2.06
C ILE A 145 5.30 -7.88 1.28
N PHE A 146 5.45 -6.74 1.96
CA PHE A 146 5.62 -5.44 1.32
C PHE A 146 6.96 -5.34 0.60
N ILE A 147 8.00 -5.98 1.16
CA ILE A 147 9.31 -6.09 0.50
C ILE A 147 9.20 -7.01 -0.71
N LEU A 148 8.44 -8.11 -0.62
CA LEU A 148 8.17 -8.98 -1.76
C LEU A 148 7.39 -8.25 -2.87
N TYR A 149 6.40 -7.42 -2.53
CA TYR A 149 5.70 -6.58 -3.51
C TYR A 149 6.64 -5.58 -4.17
N LEU A 150 7.52 -4.93 -3.41
CA LEU A 150 8.52 -4.02 -3.94
C LEU A 150 9.51 -4.74 -4.88
N GLN A 151 10.00 -5.92 -4.48
CA GLN A 151 10.92 -6.73 -5.29
C GLN A 151 10.24 -7.24 -6.56
N ALA A 152 8.99 -7.70 -6.48
CA ALA A 152 8.21 -8.11 -7.64
C ALA A 152 7.95 -6.93 -8.60
N ALA A 153 7.61 -5.74 -8.06
CA ALA A 153 7.46 -4.52 -8.85
C ALA A 153 8.75 -4.14 -9.57
N GLN A 154 9.87 -4.13 -8.85
CA GLN A 154 11.19 -3.82 -9.39
C GLN A 154 11.66 -4.86 -10.42
N GLN A 155 11.38 -6.14 -10.20
CA GLN A 155 11.74 -7.21 -11.13
C GLN A 155 10.92 -7.11 -12.41
N LEU A 156 9.59 -6.98 -12.32
CA LEU A 156 8.71 -6.79 -13.47
C LEU A 156 9.11 -5.56 -14.30
N ALA A 157 9.43 -4.44 -13.63
CA ALA A 157 9.93 -3.23 -14.27
C ALA A 157 11.24 -3.45 -15.04
N LYS A 158 12.12 -4.32 -14.55
CA LYS A 158 13.43 -4.61 -15.17
C LYS A 158 13.36 -5.65 -16.29
N THR A 159 12.54 -6.69 -16.15
CA THR A 159 12.62 -7.88 -17.05
C THR A 159 11.60 -7.91 -18.18
N THR A 160 10.41 -7.35 -17.97
CA THR A 160 9.28 -7.57 -18.89
C THR A 160 8.85 -6.29 -19.60
N LEU A 161 9.47 -5.18 -19.20
CA LEU A 161 9.00 -3.83 -19.47
C LEU A 161 10.07 -2.93 -20.08
N ALA A 162 11.35 -3.32 -20.02
CA ALA A 162 12.37 -2.72 -20.87
C ALA A 162 12.09 -3.14 -22.32
N ILE A 163 11.74 -2.18 -23.18
CA ILE A 163 11.81 -2.41 -24.62
C ILE A 163 13.29 -2.64 -24.92
N PRO A 164 13.69 -3.80 -25.49
CA PRO A 164 15.06 -3.99 -25.93
C PRO A 164 15.43 -2.83 -26.86
N PRO A 165 16.59 -2.17 -26.66
CA PRO A 165 17.00 -1.03 -27.50
C PRO A 165 17.02 -1.37 -29.00
N GLU A 166 17.07 -2.66 -29.33
CA GLU A 166 17.08 -3.20 -30.69
C GLU A 166 15.71 -3.09 -31.43
N ASN A 167 14.61 -2.75 -30.73
CA ASN A 167 13.27 -2.69 -31.33
C ASN A 167 12.66 -1.28 -31.40
N SER A 168 13.31 -0.24 -30.86
CA SER A 168 12.74 1.11 -30.83
C SER A 168 12.83 1.86 -32.17
N GLU A 169 13.81 1.55 -33.02
CA GLU A 169 13.91 2.16 -34.37
C GLU A 169 13.19 1.35 -35.45
N ALA A 170 13.08 0.02 -35.29
CA ALA A 170 12.42 -0.84 -36.27
C ALA A 170 10.89 -0.65 -36.32
N TYR A 171 10.24 -0.26 -35.22
CA TYR A 171 8.78 -0.10 -35.19
C TYR A 171 8.28 1.22 -35.79
N LEU A 172 9.14 2.26 -35.86
CA LEU A 172 8.78 3.56 -36.44
C LEU A 172 8.93 3.59 -37.97
N LEU A 173 9.59 2.61 -38.57
CA LEU A 173 9.82 2.55 -40.02
C LEU A 173 8.80 1.67 -40.78
N VAL A 174 7.87 0.98 -40.09
CA VAL A 174 6.92 0.04 -40.73
C VAL A 174 5.50 0.63 -40.90
N GLN A 175 5.24 1.85 -40.42
CA GLN A 175 3.95 2.54 -40.64
C GLN A 175 4.05 3.75 -41.58
N GLY A 176 5.17 3.88 -42.30
CA GLY A 176 5.46 5.03 -43.16
C GLY A 176 5.39 4.80 -44.67
N ASP A 177 5.25 3.56 -45.15
CA ASP A 177 5.14 3.27 -46.60
C ASP A 177 4.37 1.96 -46.85
N ALA A 178 3.06 2.07 -47.10
CA ALA A 178 2.25 1.15 -47.92
C ALA A 178 0.85 1.75 -48.17
#